data_AF-A0A3B9A3V4-F1
#
_entry.id   AF-A0A3B9A3V4-F1
#
_cell.length_a   1.000
_cell.length_b   1.000
_cell.length_c   1.000
_cell.angle_alpha   90.00
_cell.angle_beta   90.00
_cell.angle_gamma   90.00
#
_symmetry.space_group_name_H-M   'P 1'
#
loop_
_entity.id
_entity.type
_entity.pdbx_description
1 polymer ?
#
loop_
_entity_poly.entity_id
_entity_poly.type
_entity_poly.pdbx_seq_one_letter_code
_entity_poly.pdbx_strand_id
1 'polypeptide(L)'
;MTLQDSSRAPVKWRGYEISPVAQAVRIEPSPQFGMIWNRPVGVRIQTPQGEKQFLPVYDLTRLIQIIIVLSGLLLFFFLKVIYKRS
;
A
#
# COMPACT_ATOMS: atom_id res chain seq x y z
N MET A 1 -3.05 12.12 -2.06
CA MET A 1 -2.18 10.92 -1.96
C MET A 1 -0.76 11.41 -1.94
N THR A 2 -0.01 11.19 -0.87
CA THR A 2 1.32 11.79 -0.71
C THR A 2 2.35 10.68 -0.74
N LEU A 3 3.31 10.76 -1.67
CA LEU A 3 4.48 9.90 -1.66
C LEU A 3 5.36 10.38 -0.50
N GLN A 4 5.69 9.46 0.41
CA GLN A 4 6.51 9.76 1.57
C GLN A 4 7.78 8.92 1.43
N ASP A 5 8.87 9.60 1.08
CA ASP A 5 10.20 9.02 1.22
C ASP A 5 10.44 8.87 2.72
N SER A 6 10.52 7.64 3.21
CA SER A 6 10.56 7.44 4.66
C SER A 6 11.84 8.09 5.21
N SER A 7 11.70 8.85 6.28
CA SER A 7 12.73 9.62 6.99
C SER A 7 13.90 8.80 7.58
N ARG A 8 14.04 7.52 7.19
CA ARG A 8 15.18 6.68 7.55
C ARG A 8 16.31 6.89 6.56
N ALA A 9 17.53 6.92 7.09
CA ALA A 9 18.74 7.01 6.27
C ALA A 9 18.79 5.86 5.25
N PRO A 10 19.23 6.12 4.00
CA PRO A 10 19.43 5.09 2.99
C PRO A 10 20.29 3.95 3.52
N VAL A 11 19.89 2.72 3.25
CA VAL A 11 20.70 1.54 3.58
C VAL A 11 21.81 1.43 2.55
N LYS A 12 23.07 1.42 3.00
CA LYS A 12 24.22 1.23 2.12
C LYS A 12 24.63 -0.23 2.09
N TRP A 13 24.71 -0.82 0.90
CA TRP A 13 25.14 -2.20 0.72
C TRP A 13 25.96 -2.36 -0.56
N ARG A 14 27.22 -2.81 -0.43
CA ARG A 14 28.14 -3.00 -1.57
C ARG A 14 28.25 -1.79 -2.51
N GLY A 15 28.25 -0.58 -1.95
CA GLY A 15 28.32 0.67 -2.71
C GLY A 15 26.98 1.13 -3.31
N TYR A 16 25.90 0.37 -3.14
CA TYR A 16 24.54 0.80 -3.46
C TYR A 16 23.94 1.56 -2.29
N GLU A 17 23.18 2.62 -2.58
CA GLU A 17 22.31 3.26 -1.60
C GLU A 17 20.86 2.90 -1.89
N ILE A 18 20.19 2.30 -0.92
CA ILE A 18 18.87 1.70 -1.05
C ILE A 18 17.91 2.46 -0.14
N SER A 19 16.93 3.14 -0.73
CA SER A 19 15.94 3.96 -0.02
C SER A 19 14.52 3.42 -0.25
N PRO A 20 13.82 2.96 0.79
CA PRO A 20 12.45 2.49 0.65
C PRO A 20 11.50 3.68 0.40
N VAL A 21 10.63 3.53 -0.60
CA VAL A 21 9.64 4.53 -0.97
C VAL A 21 8.25 4.02 -0.58
N ALA A 22 7.56 4.79 0.25
CA ALA A 22 6.20 4.49 0.68
C ALA A 22 5.24 5.58 0.21
N GLN A 23 3.96 5.24 0.27
CA GLN A 23 2.87 6.14 -0.06
C GLN A 23 1.84 6.08 1.06
N ALA A 24 1.40 7.26 1.49
CA ALA A 24 0.38 7.39 2.52
C ALA A 24 -0.91 7.92 1.90
N VAL A 25 -2.02 7.28 2.24
CA VAL A 25 -3.36 7.83 2.09
C VAL A 25 -3.85 8.20 3.48
N ARG A 26 -4.14 9.48 3.68
CA ARG A 26 -4.67 10.01 4.94
C ARG A 26 -6.13 10.39 4.71
N ILE A 27 -7.01 9.87 5.55
CA ILE A 27 -8.44 10.15 5.54
C ILE A 27 -8.79 10.65 6.94
N GLU A 28 -9.31 11.87 7.04
CA GLU A 28 -9.64 12.51 8.33
C GLU A 28 -11.11 12.94 8.32
N PRO A 29 -12.04 12.03 8.64
CA PRO A 29 -13.46 12.35 8.70
C PRO A 29 -13.82 13.30 9.85
N SER A 30 -13.02 13.37 10.92
CA SER A 30 -13.21 14.33 12.01
C SER A 30 -11.89 14.63 12.74
N PRO A 31 -11.83 15.67 13.60
CA PRO A 31 -10.62 15.98 14.36
C PRO A 31 -10.17 14.87 15.33
N GLN A 32 -11.09 14.02 15.78
CA GLN A 32 -10.77 12.88 16.68
C GLN A 32 -10.60 11.55 15.94
N PHE A 33 -11.03 11.46 14.68
CA PHE A 33 -10.97 10.22 13.90
C PHE A 33 -10.24 10.44 12.58
N GLY A 34 -9.17 9.68 12.40
CA GLY A 34 -8.41 9.64 11.17
C GLY A 34 -7.87 8.25 10.91
N MET A 35 -7.64 7.96 9.64
CA MET A 35 -6.96 6.75 9.19
C MET A 35 -5.78 7.16 8.32
N ILE A 36 -4.59 6.68 8.68
CA ILE A 36 -3.41 6.76 7.83
C ILE A 36 -3.13 5.37 7.31
N TRP A 37 -3.19 5.23 6.00
CA TRP A 37 -2.93 3.99 5.29
C TRP A 37 -1.62 4.10 4.53
N ASN A 38 -0.57 3.52 5.10
CA ASN A 38 0.75 3.46 4.49
C ASN A 38 0.89 2.19 3.65
N ARG A 39 1.38 2.33 2.42
CA ARG A 39 1.76 1.20 1.56
C ARG A 39 3.15 1.40 0.95
N PRO A 40 4.00 0.36 0.88
CA PRO A 40 5.22 0.42 0.09
C PRO A 40 4.85 0.54 -1.39
N VAL A 41 5.58 1.36 -2.14
CA VAL A 41 5.40 1.50 -3.59
C VAL A 41 6.63 1.08 -4.37
N GLY A 42 7.80 1.09 -3.73
CA GLY A 42 9.03 0.65 -4.35
C GLY A 42 10.25 0.92 -3.52
N VAL A 43 11.39 0.70 -4.15
CA VAL A 43 12.71 0.95 -3.60
C VAL A 43 13.48 1.78 -4.62
N ARG A 44 14.01 2.92 -4.19
CA ARG A 44 14.94 3.70 -4.98
C ARG A 44 16.36 3.18 -4.71
N ILE A 45 17.08 2.85 -5.78
CA ILE A 45 18.44 2.37 -5.73
C ILE A 45 19.34 3.40 -6.39
N GLN A 46 20.42 3.77 -5.72
CA GLN A 46 21.54 4.48 -6.32
C GLN A 46 22.71 3.52 -6.45
N THR A 47 23.23 3.35 -7.67
CA THR A 47 24.39 2.50 -7.93
C THR A 47 25.69 3.17 -7.49
N PRO A 48 26.80 2.42 -7.32
CA PRO A 48 28.11 3.00 -7.05
C PRO A 48 28.56 4.03 -8.11
N GLN A 49 28.07 3.88 -9.35
CA GLN A 49 28.33 4.77 -10.49
C GLN A 49 27.43 6.01 -10.48
N GLY A 50 26.50 6.12 -9.53
CA GLY A 50 25.59 7.26 -9.37
C GLY A 50 24.27 7.14 -10.13
N GLU A 51 24.02 6.03 -10.82
CA GLU A 51 22.75 5.82 -11.53
C GLU A 51 21.59 5.61 -10.55
N LYS A 52 20.43 6.20 -10.84
CA LYS A 52 19.23 6.07 -10.02
C LYS A 52 18.23 5.16 -10.71
N GLN A 53 17.81 4.09 -10.02
CA GLN A 53 16.80 3.16 -10.46
C GLN A 53 15.65 3.09 -9.46
N PHE A 54 14.45 2.76 -9.93
CA PHE A 54 13.28 2.55 -9.08
C PHE A 54 12.75 1.15 -9.32
N LEU A 55 12.74 0.32 -8.28
CA LEU A 55 12.17 -1.02 -8.30
C LEU A 55 10.77 -0.98 -7.69
N PRO A 56 9.71 -1.30 -8.44
CA PRO A 56 8.35 -1.31 -7.89
C PRO A 56 8.16 -2.47 -6.91
N VAL A 57 7.40 -2.22 -5.83
CA VAL A 57 6.94 -3.26 -4.90
C VAL A 57 5.44 -3.45 -5.11
N TYR A 58 5.06 -4.61 -5.63
CA TYR A 58 3.65 -4.96 -5.86
C TYR A 58 3.04 -5.58 -4.61
N ASP A 59 2.04 -4.92 -4.03
CA ASP A 59 1.30 -5.42 -2.86
C ASP A 59 0.14 -6.34 -3.28
N LEU A 60 0.49 -7.51 -3.83
CA LEU A 60 -0.48 -8.52 -4.27
C LEU A 60 -1.34 -9.06 -3.12
N THR A 61 -0.74 -9.17 -1.93
CA THR A 61 -1.44 -9.64 -0.73
C THR A 61 -2.61 -8.73 -0.37
N ARG A 62 -2.44 -7.40 -0.48
CA ARG A 62 -3.52 -6.45 -0.22
C ARG A 62 -4.62 -6.53 -1.26
N LEU A 63 -4.27 -6.73 -2.54
CA LEU A 63 -5.24 -6.93 -3.60
C LEU A 63 -6.13 -8.16 -3.29
N ILE A 64 -5.51 -9.27 -2.90
CA ILE A 64 -6.22 -10.50 -2.54
C ILE A 64 -7.13 -10.27 -1.32
N GLN A 65 -6.65 -9.59 -0.28
CA GLN A 65 -7.47 -9.25 0.90
C GLN A 65 -8.70 -8.42 0.53
N ILE A 66 -8.54 -7.40 -0.32
CA ILE A 66 -9.66 -6.59 -0.82
C ILE A 66 -10.66 -7.46 -1.57
N ILE A 67 -10.20 -8.34 -2.45
CA ILE A 67 -11.06 -9.27 -3.20
C ILE A 67 -11.84 -10.19 -2.26
N ILE A 68 -11.19 -10.76 -1.24
CA ILE A 68 -11.83 -11.64 -0.25
C ILE A 68 -12.93 -10.89 0.52
N VAL A 69 -12.65 -9.66 0.98
CA VAL A 69 -13.62 -8.87 1.73
C VAL A 69 -14.81 -8.50 0.84
N LEU A 70 -14.55 -8.02 -0.38
CA LEU A 70 -15.62 -7.64 -1.31
C LEU A 70 -16.46 -8.84 -1.75
N SER A 71 -15.84 -10.00 -2.01
CA SER A 71 -16.57 -11.21 -2.38
C SER A 71 -17.46 -11.71 -1.24
N GLY A 72 -16.97 -11.68 0.00
CA GLY A 72 -17.76 -12.01 1.18
C GLY A 72 -18.95 -11.09 1.37
N LEU A 73 -18.76 -9.77 1.22
CA LEU A 73 -19.84 -8.79 1.27
C LEU A 73 -20.88 -9.03 0.18
N LEU A 74 -20.45 -9.24 -1.07
CA LEU A 74 -21.34 -9.53 -2.19
C LEU A 74 -22.18 -10.78 -1.91
N LEU A 75 -21.53 -11.88 -1.50
CA LEU A 75 -22.22 -13.13 -1.16
C LEU A 75 -23.27 -12.92 -0.07
N PHE A 76 -22.94 -12.19 1.00
CA PHE A 76 -23.88 -11.87 2.06
C PHE A 76 -25.12 -11.12 1.53
N PHE A 77 -24.93 -10.11 0.68
CA PHE A 77 -26.05 -9.37 0.09
C PHE A 77 -26.89 -10.25 -0.84
N PHE A 78 -26.28 -11.11 -1.66
CA PHE A 78 -26.98 -12.06 -2.52
C PHE A 78 -27.89 -12.99 -1.71
N LEU A 79 -27.35 -13.61 -0.66
CA LEU A 79 -28.11 -14.52 0.21
C LEU A 79 -29.27 -13.79 0.90
N LYS A 80 -29.04 -12.56 1.39
CA LYS A 80 -30.08 -11.74 2.01
C LYS A 80 -31.22 -11.42 1.04
N VAL A 81 -30.91 -11.10 -0.21
CA VAL A 81 -31.92 -10.81 -1.24
C VAL A 81 -32.75 -12.06 -1.57
N ILE A 82 -32.10 -13.22 -1.68
CA ILE A 82 -32.78 -14.50 -1.92
C ILE A 82 -33.71 -14.84 -0.74
N TYR A 83 -33.20 -14.74 0.50
CA TYR A 83 -33.98 -15.03 1.69
C TYR A 83 -35.22 -14.13 1.84
N LYS A 84 -35.09 -12.83 1.51
CA LYS A 84 -36.22 -11.88 1.58
C LYS A 84 -37.28 -12.11 0.49
N ARG A 85 -36.96 -12.83 -0.58
CA ARG A 85 -37.87 -13.14 -1.69
C ARG A 85 -38.59 -14.49 -1.53
N SER A 86 -38.13 -15.33 -0.62
CA SER A 86 -38.75 -16.62 -0.29
C SER A 86 -39.70 -16.47 0.89
#